data_AF-A0A2G5ZCP6-F1
#
_entry.id   AF-A0A2G5ZCP6-F1
#
_cell.length_a   1.000
_cell.length_b   1.000
_cell.length_c   1.000
_cell.angle_alpha   90.00
_cell.angle_beta   90.00
_cell.angle_gamma   90.00
#
_symmetry.space_group_name_H-M   'P 1'
#
loop_
_entity.id
_entity.type
_entity.pdbx_description
1 polymer ?
#
loop_
_entity_poly.entity_id
_entity_poly.type
_entity_poly.pdbx_seq_one_letter_code
_entity_poly.pdbx_strand_id
1 'polypeptide(L)'
;MKNTYIVQGTWIGVITGIFLAILLKGVQSVTGHKVYTLLLNVDYIPIVKEYAFPEVIEVFFHLIVSVVLCIILVTLYDKCNGFIRNHVILFTFLVNVVIGLILYPTTSFSDRTPNVTNMVSLFWWIAGHAVYGFFVGVLISRNSKSKN
;
A
#
# COMPACT_ATOMS: atom_id res chain seq x y z
N MET A 1 -14.21 -13.99 16.82
CA MET A 1 -12.92 -13.26 16.87
C MET A 1 -12.23 -13.17 15.50
N LYS A 2 -11.90 -14.28 14.80
CA LYS A 2 -11.22 -14.22 13.48
C LYS A 2 -11.96 -13.42 12.40
N ASN A 3 -13.29 -13.54 12.30
CA ASN A 3 -14.07 -12.83 11.27
C ASN A 3 -14.01 -11.31 11.41
N THR A 4 -13.90 -10.79 12.64
CA THR A 4 -13.84 -9.34 12.89
C THR A 4 -12.57 -8.72 12.30
N TYR A 5 -11.44 -9.43 12.33
CA TYR A 5 -10.17 -8.95 11.77
C TYR A 5 -10.19 -8.93 10.25
N ILE A 6 -10.79 -9.94 9.64
CA ILE A 6 -10.94 -10.03 8.19
C ILE A 6 -11.80 -8.87 7.70
N VAL A 7 -12.96 -8.63 8.32
CA VAL A 7 -13.87 -7.53 7.95
C VAL A 7 -13.20 -6.17 8.16
N GLN A 8 -12.57 -5.96 9.31
CA GLN A 8 -11.89 -4.70 9.61
C GLN A 8 -10.71 -4.44 8.66
N GLY A 9 -9.86 -5.44 8.44
CA GLY A 9 -8.72 -5.34 7.52
C GLY A 9 -9.14 -5.12 6.07
N THR A 10 -10.24 -5.75 5.63
CA THR A 10 -10.80 -5.57 4.29
C THR A 10 -11.26 -4.13 4.07
N TRP A 11 -12.06 -3.58 4.99
CA TRP A 11 -12.53 -2.19 4.86
C TRP A 11 -11.39 -1.17 4.90
N ILE A 12 -10.43 -1.36 5.82
CA ILE A 12 -9.27 -0.48 5.91
C ILE A 12 -8.47 -0.54 4.61
N GLY A 13 -8.14 -1.75 4.12
CA GLY A 13 -7.36 -1.94 2.90
C GLY A 13 -8.03 -1.35 1.66
N VAL A 14 -9.34 -1.56 1.47
CA VAL A 14 -10.05 -0.96 0.33
C VAL A 14 -9.97 0.57 0.38
N ILE A 15 -10.27 1.18 1.52
CA ILE A 15 -10.30 2.65 1.66
C ILE A 15 -8.89 3.23 1.47
N THR A 16 -7.88 2.67 2.14
CA THR A 16 -6.51 3.20 2.08
C THR A 16 -5.85 2.90 0.74
N GLY A 17 -6.16 1.77 0.11
CA GLY A 17 -5.68 1.40 -1.21
C GLY A 17 -6.22 2.31 -2.31
N ILE A 18 -7.53 2.62 -2.29
CA ILE A 18 -8.14 3.60 -3.21
C ILE A 18 -7.51 4.98 -2.98
N PHE A 19 -7.35 5.38 -1.72
CA PHE A 19 -6.70 6.64 -1.39
C PHE A 19 -5.28 6.73 -1.97
N LEU A 20 -4.45 5.68 -1.80
CA LEU A 20 -3.08 5.65 -2.33
C LEU A 20 -3.06 5.69 -3.86
N ALA A 21 -3.97 4.96 -4.51
CA ALA A 21 -4.11 4.99 -5.96
C ALA A 21 -4.42 6.40 -6.48
N ILE A 22 -5.38 7.09 -5.87
CA ILE A 22 -5.73 8.48 -6.22
C ILE A 22 -4.55 9.42 -5.95
N LEU A 23 -3.89 9.27 -4.79
CA LEU A 23 -2.74 10.10 -4.39
C LEU A 23 -1.61 10.02 -5.43
N LEU A 24 -1.17 8.81 -5.76
CA LEU A 24 -0.07 8.63 -6.71
C LEU A 24 -0.49 8.99 -8.14
N LYS A 25 -1.76 8.78 -8.52
CA LYS A 25 -2.30 9.25 -9.81
C LYS A 25 -2.20 10.77 -9.92
N GLY A 26 -2.57 11.48 -8.86
CA GLY A 26 -2.42 12.93 -8.77
C GLY A 26 -0.95 13.37 -8.89
N VAL A 27 -0.05 12.76 -8.11
CA VAL A 27 1.39 13.05 -8.18
C VAL A 27 1.93 12.82 -9.60
N GLN A 28 1.58 11.71 -10.23
CA GLN A 28 2.00 11.43 -11.61
C GLN A 28 1.45 12.46 -12.60
N SER A 29 0.18 12.86 -12.47
CA SER A 29 -0.42 13.85 -13.37
C SER A 29 0.24 15.24 -13.29
N VAL A 30 0.74 15.62 -12.10
CA VAL A 30 1.38 16.93 -11.87
C VAL A 30 2.86 16.90 -12.21
N THR A 31 3.57 15.82 -11.84
CA THR A 31 5.04 15.75 -11.95
C THR A 31 5.53 15.04 -13.20
N GLY A 32 4.68 14.25 -13.86
CA GLY A 32 5.06 13.37 -14.98
C GLY A 32 5.86 12.12 -14.57
N HIS A 33 6.25 11.98 -13.30
CA HIS A 33 6.94 10.78 -12.83
C HIS A 33 5.97 9.59 -12.74
N LYS A 34 6.36 8.46 -13.33
CA LYS A 34 5.48 7.30 -13.55
C LYS A 34 5.17 6.45 -12.28
N VAL A 35 5.00 7.10 -11.12
CA VAL A 35 4.81 6.42 -9.81
C VAL A 35 3.45 5.76 -9.65
N TYR A 36 2.41 6.27 -10.31
CA TYR A 36 1.11 5.60 -10.38
C TYR A 36 1.17 4.39 -11.31
N THR A 37 1.85 4.52 -12.45
CA THR A 37 2.09 3.38 -13.33
C THR A 37 2.89 2.29 -12.61
N LEU A 38 3.86 2.65 -11.75
CA LEU A 38 4.55 1.70 -10.89
C LEU A 38 3.62 1.03 -9.86
N LEU A 39 2.68 1.78 -9.27
CA LEU A 39 1.70 1.24 -8.32
C LEU A 39 0.84 0.13 -8.94
N LEU A 40 0.49 0.32 -10.21
CA LEU A 40 -0.32 -0.59 -11.00
C LEU A 40 0.51 -1.70 -11.68
N ASN A 41 1.83 -1.65 -11.55
CA ASN A 41 2.71 -2.56 -12.26
C ASN A 41 2.51 -4.00 -11.80
N VAL A 42 2.25 -4.90 -12.75
CA VAL A 42 2.12 -6.36 -12.51
C VAL A 42 3.15 -7.16 -13.31
N ASP A 43 4.07 -6.48 -14.00
CA ASP A 43 4.96 -7.08 -14.98
C ASP A 43 6.04 -7.98 -14.33
N TYR A 44 6.21 -7.87 -13.00
CA TYR A 44 7.05 -8.79 -12.21
C TYR A 44 6.44 -10.21 -12.09
N ILE A 45 5.19 -10.42 -12.51
CA ILE A 45 4.54 -11.74 -12.54
C ILE A 45 4.64 -12.29 -13.98
N PRO A 46 5.43 -13.36 -14.23
CA PRO A 46 5.75 -13.82 -15.59
C PRO A 46 4.56 -14.18 -16.48
N ILE A 47 3.45 -14.63 -15.91
CA ILE A 47 2.24 -15.02 -16.67
C ILE A 47 1.36 -13.79 -16.95
N VAL A 48 1.37 -12.81 -16.05
CA VAL A 48 0.47 -11.64 -16.09
C VAL A 48 1.04 -10.55 -17.00
N LYS A 49 2.38 -10.43 -17.07
CA LYS A 49 3.08 -9.43 -17.89
C LYS A 49 2.76 -9.50 -19.39
N GLU A 50 2.29 -10.64 -19.88
CA GLU A 50 1.95 -10.85 -21.30
C GLU A 50 0.60 -10.22 -21.69
N TYR A 51 -0.17 -9.72 -20.71
CA TYR A 51 -1.50 -9.16 -20.91
C TYR A 51 -1.53 -7.67 -20.58
N ALA A 52 -2.06 -6.86 -21.50
CA ALA A 52 -2.38 -5.47 -21.24
C ALA A 52 -3.74 -5.38 -20.53
N PHE A 53 -3.71 -5.20 -19.21
CA PHE A 53 -4.93 -5.03 -18.43
C PHE A 53 -5.48 -3.60 -18.50
N PRO A 54 -6.81 -3.42 -18.49
CA PRO A 54 -7.40 -2.11 -18.24
C PRO A 54 -7.00 -1.59 -16.85
N GLU A 55 -6.86 -0.27 -16.71
CA GLU A 55 -6.49 0.40 -15.45
C GLU A 55 -7.32 -0.09 -14.25
N VAL A 56 -8.62 -0.27 -14.43
CA VAL A 56 -9.54 -0.74 -13.37
C VAL A 56 -9.12 -2.11 -12.83
N ILE A 57 -8.63 -3.00 -13.68
CA ILE A 57 -8.18 -4.34 -13.31
C ILE A 57 -6.83 -4.28 -12.59
N GLU A 58 -5.90 -3.43 -13.05
CA GLU A 58 -4.63 -3.22 -12.34
C GLU A 58 -4.84 -2.61 -10.93
N VAL A 59 -5.75 -1.65 -10.81
CA VAL A 59 -6.17 -1.09 -9.51
C VAL A 59 -6.76 -2.19 -8.63
N PHE A 60 -7.61 -3.06 -9.19
CA PHE A 60 -8.18 -4.18 -8.45
C PHE A 60 -7.11 -5.14 -7.91
N PHE A 61 -6.08 -5.46 -8.71
CA PHE A 61 -4.95 -6.25 -8.22
C PHE A 61 -4.22 -5.57 -7.06
N HIS A 62 -3.98 -4.26 -7.15
CA HIS A 62 -3.40 -3.49 -6.05
C HIS A 62 -4.26 -3.54 -4.79
N LEU A 63 -5.59 -3.41 -4.92
CA LEU A 63 -6.51 -3.47 -3.79
C LEU A 63 -6.50 -4.84 -3.09
N ILE A 64 -6.32 -5.94 -3.82
CA ILE A 64 -6.15 -7.27 -3.21
C ILE A 64 -4.93 -7.27 -2.29
N VAL A 65 -3.78 -6.78 -2.77
CA VAL A 65 -2.54 -6.72 -1.98
C VAL A 65 -2.73 -5.84 -0.75
N SER A 66 -3.37 -4.68 -0.92
CA SER A 66 -3.68 -3.75 0.18
C SER A 66 -4.59 -4.40 1.24
N VAL A 67 -5.65 -5.10 0.84
CA VAL A 67 -6.55 -5.84 1.74
C VAL A 67 -5.80 -6.91 2.53
N VAL A 68 -5.00 -7.74 1.85
CA VAL A 68 -4.22 -8.81 2.50
C VAL A 68 -3.26 -8.21 3.54
N LEU A 69 -2.53 -7.14 3.17
CA LEU A 69 -1.63 -6.44 4.08
C LEU A 69 -2.38 -5.88 5.30
N CYS A 70 -3.52 -5.24 5.11
CA CYS A 70 -4.30 -4.66 6.21
C CYS A 70 -4.90 -5.72 7.14
N ILE A 71 -5.32 -6.89 6.63
CA ILE A 71 -5.74 -8.02 7.47
C ILE A 71 -4.58 -8.50 8.35
N ILE A 72 -3.38 -8.60 7.79
CA ILE A 72 -2.17 -8.97 8.54
C ILE A 72 -1.87 -7.92 9.63
N LEU A 73 -1.85 -6.64 9.27
CA LEU A 73 -1.56 -5.55 10.22
C LEU A 73 -2.57 -5.45 11.36
N VAL A 74 -3.87 -5.60 11.07
CA VAL A 74 -4.92 -5.67 12.11
C VAL A 74 -4.71 -6.88 13.01
N THR A 75 -4.40 -8.04 12.43
CA THR A 75 -4.16 -9.26 13.21
C THR A 75 -2.93 -9.13 14.11
N LEU A 76 -1.85 -8.49 13.62
CA LEU A 76 -0.65 -8.22 14.42
C LEU A 76 -0.94 -7.22 15.54
N TYR A 77 -1.67 -6.15 15.26
CA TYR A 77 -2.05 -5.17 16.28
C TYR A 77 -2.82 -5.80 17.45
N ASP A 78 -3.76 -6.71 17.16
CA ASP A 78 -4.59 -7.36 18.18
C ASP A 78 -3.84 -8.44 18.97
N LYS A 79 -2.91 -9.16 18.33
CA LYS A 79 -2.16 -10.27 18.96
C LYS A 79 -0.91 -9.82 19.68
N CYS A 80 -0.32 -8.69 19.31
CA CYS A 80 0.92 -8.21 19.90
C CYS A 80 0.65 -7.27 21.08
N ASN A 81 1.43 -7.43 22.14
CA ASN A 81 1.46 -6.49 23.27
C ASN A 81 2.67 -5.55 23.15
N GLY A 82 2.73 -4.51 23.98
CA GLY A 82 3.87 -3.59 24.05
C GLY A 82 3.91 -2.59 22.89
N PHE A 83 5.06 -2.50 22.21
CA PHE A 83 5.36 -1.42 21.26
C PHE A 83 4.33 -1.29 20.13
N ILE A 84 3.95 -2.40 19.47
CA ILE A 84 2.99 -2.40 18.35
C ILE A 84 1.63 -1.83 18.80
N ARG A 85 1.18 -2.22 19.99
CA ARG A 85 -0.13 -1.80 20.51
C ARG A 85 -0.13 -0.33 20.93
N ASN A 86 0.97 0.14 21.51
CA ASN A 86 1.11 1.52 21.98
C ASN A 86 1.44 2.51 20.85
N HIS A 87 2.06 2.04 19.77
CA HIS A 87 2.57 2.87 18.68
C HIS A 87 2.09 2.40 17.30
N VAL A 88 0.85 1.94 17.19
CA VAL A 88 0.32 1.36 15.94
C VAL A 88 0.50 2.26 14.71
N ILE A 89 0.34 3.58 14.86
CA ILE A 89 0.52 4.55 13.76
C ILE A 89 1.98 4.57 13.27
N LEU A 90 2.93 4.64 14.20
CA LEU A 90 4.36 4.61 13.86
C LEU A 90 4.75 3.25 13.27
N PHE A 91 4.23 2.16 13.84
CA PHE A 91 4.48 0.81 13.36
C PHE A 91 4.00 0.64 11.91
N THR A 92 2.75 0.98 11.59
CA THR A 92 2.23 0.85 10.22
C THR A 92 2.90 1.82 9.25
N PHE A 93 3.27 3.02 9.69
CA PHE A 93 4.08 3.95 8.91
C PHE A 93 5.42 3.32 8.49
N LEU A 94 6.20 2.82 9.46
CA LEU A 94 7.52 2.25 9.21
C LEU A 94 7.44 0.99 8.34
N VAL A 95 6.49 0.10 8.64
CA VAL A 95 6.29 -1.11 7.83
C VAL A 95 5.99 -0.76 6.37
N ASN A 96 5.15 0.24 6.10
CA ASN A 96 4.83 0.61 4.73
C ASN A 96 5.96 1.36 4.02
N VAL A 97 6.78 2.13 4.74
CA VAL A 97 8.03 2.68 4.18
C VAL A 97 8.97 1.54 3.75
N VAL A 98 9.15 0.54 4.61
CA VAL A 98 10.00 -0.62 4.30
C VAL A 98 9.44 -1.41 3.12
N ILE A 99 8.13 -1.67 3.07
CA ILE A 99 7.47 -2.31 1.93
C ILE A 99 7.68 -1.49 0.65
N GLY A 100 7.48 -0.18 0.71
CA GLY A 100 7.72 0.71 -0.43
C GLY A 100 9.15 0.60 -0.95
N LEU A 101 10.16 0.59 -0.05
CA LEU A 101 11.56 0.43 -0.42
C LEU A 101 11.83 -0.93 -1.07
N ILE A 102 11.26 -2.00 -0.53
CA ILE A 102 11.40 -3.37 -1.07
C ILE A 102 10.75 -3.50 -2.45
N LEU A 103 9.62 -2.82 -2.66
CA LEU A 103 8.86 -2.90 -3.91
C LEU A 103 9.40 -1.99 -5.02
N TYR A 104 10.09 -0.90 -4.70
CA TYR A 104 10.59 0.04 -5.72
C TYR A 104 11.49 -0.62 -6.79
N PRO A 105 12.42 -1.54 -6.45
CA PRO A 105 13.21 -2.28 -7.43
C PRO A 105 12.40 -3.02 -8.49
N THR A 106 11.11 -3.33 -8.26
CA THR A 106 10.26 -3.99 -9.27
C THR A 106 10.08 -3.15 -10.54
N THR A 107 10.41 -1.86 -10.48
CA THR A 107 10.49 -0.97 -11.63
C THR A 107 11.51 -1.41 -12.69
N SER A 108 12.47 -2.29 -12.35
CA SER A 108 13.42 -2.86 -13.31
C SER A 108 12.83 -3.97 -14.18
N PHE A 109 11.66 -4.50 -13.81
CA PHE A 109 10.97 -5.54 -14.55
C PHE A 109 10.00 -4.99 -15.61
N SER A 110 9.94 -3.67 -15.79
CA SER A 110 9.03 -3.06 -16.76
C SER A 110 9.61 -1.80 -17.41
N ASP A 111 9.40 -1.66 -18.71
CA ASP A 111 9.75 -0.46 -19.47
C ASP A 111 8.73 0.69 -19.27
N ARG A 112 7.57 0.39 -18.65
CA ARG A 112 6.50 1.38 -18.44
C ARG A 112 6.67 2.16 -17.14
N THR A 113 7.50 1.70 -16.22
CA THR A 113 7.72 2.28 -14.90
C THR A 113 8.92 3.25 -14.90
N PRO A 114 9.18 4.00 -13.81
CA PRO A 114 10.35 4.87 -13.72
C PRO A 114 11.67 4.09 -13.85
N ASN A 115 12.76 4.78 -14.15
CA ASN A 115 14.08 4.17 -14.01
C ASN A 115 14.34 3.85 -12.52
N VAL A 116 14.94 2.67 -12.25
CA VAL A 116 15.28 2.23 -10.89
C VAL A 116 16.22 3.17 -10.14
N THR A 117 17.00 4.00 -10.84
CA THR A 117 17.87 5.01 -10.23
C THR A 117 17.22 6.39 -10.12
N ASN A 118 15.94 6.55 -10.51
CA ASN A 118 15.24 7.83 -10.44
C ASN A 118 14.87 8.18 -9.00
N MET A 119 15.69 9.02 -8.35
CA MET A 119 15.51 9.39 -6.95
C MET A 119 14.24 10.19 -6.67
N VAL A 120 13.75 10.98 -7.63
CA VAL A 120 12.51 11.75 -7.45
C VAL A 120 11.28 10.82 -7.46
N SER A 121 11.28 9.82 -8.33
CA SER A 121 10.23 8.79 -8.36
C SER A 121 10.26 7.94 -7.09
N LEU A 122 11.45 7.55 -6.61
CA LEU A 122 11.61 6.88 -5.33
C LEU A 122 11.07 7.72 -4.17
N PHE A 123 11.39 9.02 -4.12
CA PHE A 123 10.88 9.91 -3.08
C PHE A 123 9.35 9.94 -3.04
N TRP A 124 8.70 10.20 -4.18
CA TRP A 124 7.23 10.23 -4.25
C TRP A 124 6.58 8.88 -3.94
N TRP A 125 7.22 7.80 -4.37
CA TRP A 125 6.79 6.43 -4.07
C TRP A 125 6.80 6.16 -2.55
N ILE A 126 7.92 6.45 -1.88
CA ILE A 126 8.05 6.27 -0.43
C ILE A 126 7.13 7.22 0.33
N ALA A 127 7.01 8.48 -0.10
CA ALA A 127 6.09 9.44 0.51
C ALA A 127 4.64 8.95 0.44
N GLY A 128 4.20 8.44 -0.72
CA GLY A 128 2.87 7.84 -0.87
C GLY A 128 2.65 6.67 0.09
N HIS A 129 3.61 5.74 0.18
CA HIS A 129 3.52 4.58 1.08
C HIS A 129 3.58 4.97 2.56
N ALA A 130 4.34 5.99 2.91
CA ALA A 130 4.40 6.56 4.26
C ALA A 130 3.03 7.12 4.67
N VAL A 131 2.39 7.92 3.80
CA VAL A 131 1.05 8.48 4.03
C VAL A 131 -0.01 7.37 4.09
N TYR A 132 0.08 6.35 3.23
CA TYR A 132 -0.76 5.16 3.30
C TYR A 132 -0.64 4.46 4.66
N GLY A 133 0.59 4.17 5.09
CA GLY A 133 0.87 3.51 6.37
C GLY A 133 0.37 4.30 7.57
N PHE A 134 0.50 5.64 7.52
CA PHE A 134 -0.08 6.53 8.52
C PHE A 134 -1.61 6.38 8.60
N PHE A 135 -2.32 6.45 7.47
CA PHE A 135 -3.79 6.33 7.46
C PHE A 135 -4.27 4.96 7.91
N VAL A 136 -3.60 3.88 7.51
CA VAL A 136 -3.88 2.54 8.01
C VAL A 136 -3.81 2.51 9.54
N GLY A 137 -2.73 3.05 10.13
CA GLY A 137 -2.54 3.10 11.57
C GLY A 137 -3.61 3.90 12.30
N VAL A 138 -4.01 5.05 11.74
CA VAL A 138 -5.10 5.88 12.28
C VAL A 138 -6.42 5.10 12.30
N LEU A 139 -6.77 4.42 11.20
CA LEU A 139 -8.01 3.64 11.11
C LEU A 139 -8.01 2.43 12.06
N ILE A 140 -6.88 1.73 12.20
CA ILE A 140 -6.74 0.64 13.18
C ILE A 140 -6.93 1.18 14.60
N SER A 141 -6.27 2.29 14.95
CA SER A 141 -6.36 2.90 16.29
C SER A 141 -7.79 3.37 16.63
N ARG A 142 -8.50 4.00 15.68
CA ARG A 142 -9.88 4.46 15.88
C ARG A 142 -10.87 3.32 16.10
N ASN A 143 -10.76 2.25 15.32
CA ASN A 143 -11.64 1.09 15.45
C ASN A 143 -11.44 0.31 16.76
N SER A 144 -10.23 0.36 17.32
CA SER A 144 -9.92 -0.21 18.64
C SER A 144 -10.62 0.57 19.76
N LYS A 145 -10.54 1.91 19.74
CA LYS A 145 -11.19 2.78 20.73
C LYS A 145 -12.71 2.66 20.75
N SER A 146 -13.35 2.34 19.63
CA SER A 146 -14.81 2.15 19.56
C SER A 146 -15.31 0.86 20.24
N LYS A 147 -14.41 -0.07 20.59
CA LYS A 147 -14.76 -1.37 21.20
C LYS A 147 -14.53 -1.41 22.71
N ASN A 148 -13.86 -0.40 23.28
CA ASN A 148 -13.63 -0.22 24.71
C ASN A 148 -14.63 0.79 25.28
#